data_AF-A0A9D3VRH7-F1
#
_entry.id   AF-A0A9D3VRH7-F1
#
_cell.length_a   1.000
_cell.length_b   1.000
_cell.length_c   1.000
_cell.angle_alpha   90.00
_cell.angle_beta   90.00
_cell.angle_gamma   90.00
#
_symmetry.space_group_name_H-M   'P 1'
#
loop_
_entity.id
_entity.type
_entity.pdbx_description
1 polymer ?
#
loop_
_entity_poly.entity_id
_entity_poly.type
_entity_poly.pdbx_seq_one_letter_code
_entity_poly.pdbx_strand_id
1 'polypeptide(L)'
;FTPTRNIHCLIFFLQRSPHSLTRGFLVHAAVAGILPVIALKISNKSGVTAQDALKGNSIEITEDSLLGLKYDPTSIWGYFEFHIEQGPVLEWFGFLLL
;
A
#
# COMPACT_ATOMS: atom_id res chain seq x y z
N PHE A 1 10.75 -23.55 -14.60
CA PHE A 1 11.38 -23.06 -13.37
C PHE A 1 10.36 -23.18 -12.26
N THR A 2 10.53 -24.13 -11.33
CA THR A 2 9.70 -24.23 -10.13
C THR A 2 10.39 -23.42 -9.03
N PRO A 3 9.74 -22.41 -8.46
CA PRO A 3 10.35 -21.63 -7.41
C PRO A 3 10.59 -22.52 -6.18
N THR A 4 11.81 -22.46 -5.63
CA THR A 4 12.20 -23.20 -4.41
C THR A 4 11.56 -22.64 -3.15
N ARG A 5 10.86 -21.51 -3.24
CA ARG A 5 10.14 -20.87 -2.13
C ARG A 5 8.75 -20.42 -2.58
N ASN A 6 7.81 -20.39 -1.63
CA ASN A 6 6.48 -19.85 -1.86
C ASN A 6 6.59 -18.36 -2.21
N ILE A 7 6.06 -18.00 -3.38
CA ILE A 7 5.86 -16.60 -3.78
C ILE A 7 4.42 -16.26 -3.41
N HIS A 8 4.20 -15.58 -2.29
CA HIS A 8 2.91 -14.95 -2.00
C HIS A 8 2.83 -13.65 -2.82
N CYS A 9 2.57 -13.79 -4.11
CA CYS A 9 2.38 -12.67 -5.02
C CYS A 9 0.92 -12.23 -4.97
N LEU A 10 0.54 -11.39 -3.99
CA LEU A 10 -0.55 -10.44 -4.15
C LEU A 10 -0.60 -9.46 -2.96
N ILE A 11 0.02 -8.29 -3.10
CA ILE A 11 -0.35 -7.13 -2.28
C ILE A 11 -0.82 -6.05 -3.26
N PHE A 12 -2.15 -5.96 -3.43
CA PHE A 12 -2.75 -4.84 -4.14
C PHE A 12 -2.65 -3.60 -3.25
N PHE A 13 -1.75 -2.68 -3.60
CA PHE A 13 -1.69 -1.37 -2.97
C PHE A 13 -2.85 -0.52 -3.47
N LEU A 14 -4.00 -0.62 -2.78
CA LEU A 14 -5.06 0.34 -2.96
C LEU A 14 -4.57 1.70 -2.41
N GLN A 15 -4.61 2.70 -3.28
CA GLN A 15 -4.47 4.14 -3.02
C GLN A 15 -3.10 4.79 -3.36
N ARG A 16 -2.85 4.90 -4.67
CA ARG A 16 -2.13 6.04 -5.25
C ARG A 16 -3.13 6.91 -6.04
N SER A 17 -3.98 7.66 -5.35
CA SER A 17 -4.82 8.67 -6.00
C SER A 17 -4.20 10.06 -5.78
N PRO A 18 -3.94 10.84 -6.84
CA PRO A 18 -3.30 12.16 -6.73
C PRO A 18 -4.20 13.25 -6.13
N HIS A 19 -5.49 12.98 -5.85
CA HIS A 19 -6.46 14.04 -5.53
C HIS A 19 -7.13 14.01 -4.15
N SER A 20 -6.86 13.04 -3.27
CA SER A 20 -7.27 13.18 -1.86
C SER A 20 -6.48 12.31 -0.88
N LEU A 21 -6.06 12.97 0.20
CA LEU A 21 -5.29 12.51 1.38
C LEU A 21 -3.81 12.19 1.16
N THR A 22 -3.01 13.21 1.48
CA THR A 22 -1.54 13.26 1.58
C THR A 22 -0.92 12.09 2.35
N ARG A 23 -0.71 10.96 1.66
CA ARG A 23 0.45 10.02 1.71
C ARG A 23 -0.01 8.66 1.17
N GLY A 24 0.35 8.37 -0.08
CA GLY A 24 0.00 7.13 -0.80
C GLY A 24 0.74 5.87 -0.33
N PHE A 25 0.89 5.67 0.98
CA PHE A 25 1.56 4.51 1.56
C PHE A 25 0.88 3.98 2.83
N LEU A 26 -0.39 4.32 3.09
CA LEU A 26 -1.09 3.88 4.31
C LEU A 26 -1.05 2.36 4.49
N VAL A 27 -1.30 1.60 3.41
CA VAL A 27 -1.25 0.13 3.42
C VAL A 27 0.16 -0.37 3.68
N HIS A 28 1.18 0.20 3.03
CA HIS A 28 2.58 -0.21 3.23
C HIS A 28 3.04 0.09 4.66
N ALA A 29 2.70 1.26 5.19
CA ALA A 29 3.02 1.65 6.55
C ALA A 29 2.29 0.77 7.58
N ALA A 30 1.05 0.36 7.32
CA ALA A 30 0.28 -0.53 8.19
C ALA A 30 0.93 -1.93 8.25
N VAL A 31 1.22 -2.52 7.08
CA VAL A 31 1.83 -3.85 6.99
C VAL A 31 3.28 -3.85 7.51
N ALA A 32 4.02 -2.75 7.38
CA ALA A 32 5.32 -2.58 8.01
C ALA A 32 5.25 -2.28 9.53
N GLY A 33 4.06 -2.07 10.09
CA GLY A 33 3.86 -1.74 11.50
C GLY A 33 4.37 -0.36 11.92
N ILE A 34 4.46 0.59 10.98
CA ILE A 34 4.93 1.97 11.21
C ILE A 34 3.83 3.02 11.06
N LEU A 35 2.61 2.63 10.66
CA LEU A 35 1.48 3.55 10.56
C LEU A 35 0.99 3.92 11.97
N PRO A 36 1.09 5.18 12.40
CA PRO A 36 0.57 5.56 13.71
C PRO A 36 -0.97 5.60 13.67
N VAL A 37 -1.62 5.15 14.75
CA VAL A 37 -3.10 5.08 14.85
C VAL A 37 -3.78 6.42 14.56
N ILE A 38 -3.13 7.53 14.93
CA ILE A 38 -3.64 8.88 14.66
C ILE A 38 -3.79 9.18 13.15
N ALA A 39 -3.05 8.50 12.28
CA ALA A 39 -3.17 8.66 10.83
C ALA A 39 -4.54 8.23 10.31
N LEU A 40 -5.23 7.32 10.99
CA LEU A 40 -6.58 6.89 10.61
C LEU A 40 -7.64 7.98 10.80
N LYS A 41 -7.35 8.97 11.66
CA LYS A 41 -8.24 10.08 12.01
C LYS A 41 -8.04 11.30 11.11
N ILE A 42 -7.06 11.28 10.19
CA ILE A 42 -6.82 12.38 9.26
C ILE A 42 -7.92 12.38 8.20
N SER A 43 -8.58 13.53 8.01
CA SER A 43 -9.69 13.71 7.08
C SER A 43 -9.27 14.32 5.74
N ASN A 44 -9.95 13.93 4.65
CA ASN A 44 -9.78 14.60 3.35
C ASN A 44 -10.47 15.98 3.33
N LYS A 45 -10.41 16.67 2.18
CA LYS A 45 -11.08 17.95 1.95
C LYS A 45 -12.61 17.87 2.13
N SER A 46 -13.19 16.68 2.03
CA SER A 46 -14.62 16.41 2.24
C SER A 46 -14.95 16.03 3.68
N GLY A 47 -13.97 16.04 4.61
CA GLY A 47 -14.16 15.69 6.02
C GLY A 47 -14.18 14.19 6.32
N VAL A 48 -14.02 13.32 5.32
CA VAL A 48 -14.03 11.85 5.49
C VAL A 48 -12.65 11.39 5.96
N THR A 49 -12.60 10.65 7.08
CA THR A 49 -11.36 10.06 7.58
C THR A 49 -11.03 8.74 6.89
N ALA A 50 -9.77 8.29 6.99
CA ALA A 50 -9.40 6.96 6.51
C ALA A 50 -10.17 5.84 7.24
N GLN A 51 -10.46 6.03 8.54
CA GLN A 51 -11.30 5.11 9.29
C GLN A 51 -12.74 5.06 8.77
N ASP A 52 -13.34 6.21 8.45
CA ASP A 52 -14.69 6.26 7.89
C ASP A 52 -14.77 5.61 6.51
N ALA A 53 -13.76 5.84 5.67
CA ALA A 53 -13.66 5.24 4.34
C ALA A 53 -13.55 3.70 4.43
N LEU A 54 -12.76 3.17 5.38
CA LEU A 54 -12.65 1.73 5.62
C LEU A 54 -13.96 1.14 6.16
N LYS A 55 -14.60 1.80 7.13
CA LYS A 55 -15.92 1.40 7.64
C LYS A 55 -16.98 1.37 6.54
N GLY A 56 -16.98 2.35 5.63
CA GLY A 56 -17.86 2.38 4.46
C GLY A 56 -17.68 1.20 3.51
N ASN A 57 -16.51 0.53 3.55
CA ASN A 57 -16.21 -0.69 2.81
C ASN A 57 -16.32 -1.96 3.69
N SER A 58 -17.00 -1.88 4.85
CA SER A 58 -17.13 -2.99 5.81
C SER A 58 -15.80 -3.51 6.38
N ILE A 59 -14.77 -2.66 6.41
CA ILE A 59 -13.47 -2.96 7.02
C ILE A 59 -13.41 -2.21 8.36
N GLU A 60 -13.54 -2.95 9.45
CA GLU A 60 -13.37 -2.40 10.78
C GLU A 60 -11.88 -2.45 11.18
N ILE A 61 -11.28 -1.27 11.35
CA ILE A 61 -9.90 -1.13 11.81
C ILE A 61 -9.87 -0.67 13.27
N THR A 62 -9.25 -1.48 14.12
CA THR A 62 -8.96 -1.20 15.52
C THR A 62 -7.46 -1.01 15.68
N GLU A 63 -7.03 -0.49 16.82
CA GLU A 63 -5.60 -0.40 17.14
C GLU A 63 -4.95 -1.79 17.17
N ASP A 64 -5.63 -2.78 17.75
CA ASP A 64 -5.17 -4.16 17.79
C ASP A 64 -5.08 -4.79 16.39
N SER A 65 -6.05 -4.53 15.51
CA SER A 65 -6.00 -5.06 14.15
C SER A 65 -4.91 -4.40 13.31
N LEU A 66 -4.62 -3.12 13.55
CA LEU A 66 -3.50 -2.42 12.92
C LEU A 66 -2.15 -2.97 13.39
N LEU A 67 -2.00 -3.28 14.68
CA LEU A 67 -0.80 -3.92 15.22
C LEU A 67 -0.61 -5.35 14.68
N GLY A 68 -1.72 -6.08 14.51
CA GLY A 68 -1.73 -7.43 13.95
C GLY A 68 -1.40 -7.51 12.45
N LEU A 69 -1.46 -6.40 11.71
CA LEU A 69 -1.09 -6.35 10.29
C LEU A 69 0.42 -6.41 10.04
N LYS A 70 1.24 -6.16 11.07
CA LYS A 70 2.69 -6.11 10.93
C LYS A 70 3.24 -7.46 10.47
N TYR A 71 3.96 -7.49 9.35
CA TYR A 71 4.66 -8.71 8.93
C TYR A 71 5.82 -9.06 9.87
N ASP A 72 6.13 -10.36 9.99
CA ASP A 72 7.36 -10.83 10.62
C ASP A 72 8.54 -10.62 9.65
N PRO A 73 9.54 -9.78 9.97
CA PRO A 73 10.68 -9.54 9.08
C PRO A 73 11.47 -10.80 8.72
N THR A 74 11.45 -11.83 9.56
CA THR A 74 12.14 -13.10 9.29
C THR A 74 11.39 -13.99 8.30
N SER A 75 10.10 -13.72 8.11
CA SER A 75 9.22 -14.44 7.17
C SER A 75 9.30 -13.92 5.73
N ILE A 76 9.88 -12.73 5.52
CA ILE A 76 9.98 -12.07 4.20
C ILE A 76 11.41 -12.18 3.68
N TRP A 77 11.58 -12.86 2.55
CA TRP A 77 12.89 -12.99 1.91
C TRP A 77 13.25 -11.79 1.01
N GLY A 78 12.23 -11.14 0.44
CA GLY A 78 12.42 -9.97 -0.42
C GLY A 78 11.09 -9.40 -0.88
N TYR A 79 11.13 -8.14 -1.33
CA TYR A 79 9.99 -7.41 -1.86
C TYR A 79 10.35 -6.93 -3.27
N PHE A 80 9.50 -7.25 -4.24
CA PHE A 80 9.61 -6.78 -5.61
C PHE A 80 8.31 -6.05 -5.96
N GLU A 81 8.46 -4.81 -6.42
CA GLU A 81 7.36 -3.99 -6.87
C GLU A 81 7.56 -3.72 -8.36
N PHE A 82 6.60 -4.12 -9.19
CA PHE A 82 6.65 -3.80 -10.62
C PHE A 82 5.84 -2.54 -10.88
N HIS A 83 6.52 -1.49 -11.37
CA HIS A 83 5.91 -0.20 -11.67
C HIS A 83 6.26 0.20 -13.10
N ILE A 84 5.31 0.84 -13.78
CA ILE A 84 5.62 1.63 -14.97
C ILE A 84 6.50 2.81 -14.57
N GLU A 85 7.34 3.32 -15.48
CA GLU A 85 8.33 4.37 -15.15
C GLU A 85 7.69 5.75 -14.86
N GLN A 86 6.44 5.98 -15.27
CA GLN A 86 5.67 7.21 -14.98
C GLN A 86 6.28 8.51 -15.52
N GLY A 87 7.20 8.42 -16.49
CA GLY A 87 7.88 9.54 -17.14
C GLY A 87 8.20 9.22 -18.61
N PRO A 88 9.13 9.96 -19.23
CA PRO A 88 9.49 9.74 -20.63
C PRO A 88 10.78 8.92 -20.81
N VAL A 89 11.46 8.50 -19.73
CA VAL A 89 12.83 7.99 -19.84
C VAL A 89 12.88 6.70 -20.66
N LEU A 90 11.98 5.76 -20.40
CA LEU A 90 11.93 4.51 -21.18
C LEU A 90 11.57 4.75 -22.64
N GLU A 91 10.68 5.71 -22.92
CA GLU A 91 10.33 6.13 -24.27
C GLU A 91 11.54 6.72 -25.02
N TRP A 92 12.34 7.57 -24.39
CA TRP A 92 13.53 8.17 -25.01
C TRP A 92 14.61 7.17 -25.42
N PHE A 93 14.70 6.03 -24.72
CA PHE A 93 15.60 4.94 -25.09
C PHE A 93 14.98 3.95 -26.09
N GLY A 94 13.78 4.25 -26.61
CA GLY A 94 13.08 3.39 -27.57
C GLY A 94 12.42 2.16 -26.93
N PHE A 95 12.30 2.11 -25.60
CA PHE A 95 11.59 1.05 -24.88
C PHE A 95 10.08 1.27 -24.84
N LEU A 96 9.50 1.69 -25.97
CA LEU A 96 8.07 1.62 -26.24
C LEU A 96 7.80 0.29 -26.93
N LEU A 97 7.51 -0.74 -26.13
CA LEU A 97 6.81 -1.94 -26.58
C LEU A 97 5.46 -1.98 -25.88
N LEU A 98 4.50 -1.26 -26.47
CA LEU A 98 3.11 -1.66 -26.55
C LEU A 98 2.68 -1.57 -28.02
#